data_AF-A0A453I075-F1
#
_entry.id   AF-A0A453I075-F1
#
_cell.length_a   1.000
_cell.length_b   1.000
_cell.length_c   1.000
_cell.angle_alpha   90.00
_cell.angle_beta   90.00
_cell.angle_gamma   90.00
#
_symmetry.space_group_name_H-M   'P 1'
#
loop_
_entity.id
_entity.type
_entity.pdbx_description
1 polymer ?
#
loop_
_entity_poly.entity_id
_entity_poly.type
_entity_poly.pdbx_seq_one_letter_code
_entity_poly.pdbx_strand_id
1 'polypeptide(L)'
;MQIGSWDAIHVIQVGPEEEGAAHYCLNSTVMLSLTTDNKQSGTFNLSGSIRRQMSMTLAVADGHLVNMGKMIEEMEGKLRNSLDQVSASSHFFLSSVIFFYLKRRRIALSAGLFWENQGNGLHS
;
A
#
# COMPACT_ATOMS: atom_id res chain seq x y z
N MET A 1 11.69 6.73 12.60
CA MET A 1 10.80 7.72 11.92
C MET A 1 10.05 6.94 10.86
N GLN A 2 8.74 7.15 10.68
CA GLN A 2 7.96 6.49 9.64
C GLN A 2 7.76 7.51 8.51
N ILE A 3 8.27 7.21 7.32
CA ILE A 3 8.14 8.07 6.15
C ILE A 3 7.27 7.31 5.15
N GLY A 4 6.08 7.83 4.88
CA GLY A 4 5.19 7.36 3.84
C GLY A 4 5.18 8.37 2.68
N SER A 5 5.49 7.94 1.45
CA SER A 5 5.35 8.76 0.23
C SER A 5 4.21 8.22 -0.62
N TRP A 6 3.39 9.13 -1.15
CA TRP A 6 2.39 8.88 -2.18
C TRP A 6 2.72 9.73 -3.39
N ASP A 7 3.00 9.08 -4.51
CA ASP A 7 3.29 9.73 -5.78
C ASP A 7 2.33 9.21 -6.85
N ALA A 8 1.52 10.09 -7.43
CA ALA A 8 0.55 9.76 -8.48
C ALA A 8 0.92 10.43 -9.80
N ILE A 9 0.88 9.66 -10.89
CA ILE A 9 1.14 10.13 -12.26
C ILE A 9 -0.08 9.77 -13.12
N HIS A 10 -0.69 10.78 -13.73
CA HIS A 10 -1.83 10.65 -14.63
C HIS A 10 -1.42 11.06 -16.05
N VAL A 11 -1.48 10.12 -16.99
CA VAL A 11 -1.25 10.38 -18.41
C VAL A 11 -2.58 10.27 -19.13
N ILE A 12 -3.06 11.39 -19.68
CA ILE A 12 -4.29 11.44 -20.47
C ILE A 12 -3.93 11.61 -21.94
N GLN A 13 -4.53 10.77 -22.76
CA GLN A 13 -4.54 10.91 -24.21
C GLN A 13 -5.93 11.38 -24.63
N VAL A 14 -5.98 12.43 -25.42
CA VAL A 14 -7.21 12.98 -26.00
C VAL A 14 -7.15 12.77 -27.50
N GLY A 15 -8.13 12.04 -28.03
CA GLY A 15 -8.33 11.85 -29.46
C GLY A 15 -8.89 13.10 -30.13
N PRO A 16 -8.97 13.10 -31.47
CA PRO A 16 -9.62 14.19 -32.20
C PRO A 16 -11.08 14.36 -31.75
N GLU A 17 -11.56 15.59 -31.83
CA GLU A 17 -12.97 15.89 -31.60
C GLU A 17 -13.76 15.55 -32.86
N GLU A 18 -14.75 14.68 -32.70
CA GLU A 18 -15.69 14.25 -33.75
C GLU A 18 -17.12 14.50 -33.24
N GLU A 19 -17.92 15.22 -34.02
CA GLU A 19 -19.32 15.54 -33.68
C GLU A 19 -19.51 16.18 -32.28
N GLY A 20 -18.54 16.98 -31.82
CA GLY A 20 -18.60 17.64 -30.51
C GLY A 20 -18.23 16.74 -29.33
N ALA A 21 -17.71 15.54 -29.58
CA ALA A 21 -17.21 14.61 -28.57
C ALA A 21 -15.76 14.22 -28.84
N ALA A 22 -15.02 13.90 -27.77
CA ALA A 22 -13.65 13.42 -27.88
C ALA A 22 -13.48 12.10 -27.12
N HIS A 23 -12.58 11.26 -27.63
CA HIS A 23 -12.19 10.03 -26.98
C HIS A 23 -11.03 10.29 -26.01
N TYR A 24 -11.20 9.91 -24.75
CA TYR A 24 -10.20 10.07 -23.71
C TYR A 24 -9.70 8.71 -23.25
N CYS A 25 -8.39 8.57 -23.05
CA CYS A 25 -7.76 7.41 -22.46
C CYS A 25 -6.85 7.88 -21.33
N LEU A 26 -7.19 7.52 -20.09
CA LEU A 26 -6.44 7.87 -18.88
C LEU A 26 -5.69 6.64 -18.37
N ASN A 27 -4.37 6.76 -18.27
CA ASN A 27 -3.49 5.82 -17.60
C ASN A 27 -2.95 6.44 -16.32
N SER A 28 -3.25 5.84 -15.18
CA SER A 28 -2.83 6.34 -13.87
C SER A 28 -1.96 5.34 -13.14
N THR A 29 -0.85 5.82 -12.59
CA THR A 29 0.08 5.05 -11.77
C THR A 29 0.21 5.72 -10.41
N VAL A 30 0.01 4.97 -9.33
CA VAL A 30 0.31 5.41 -7.97
C VAL A 30 1.46 4.59 -7.44
N MET A 31 2.43 5.25 -6.82
CA MET A 31 3.55 4.65 -6.12
C MET A 31 3.40 4.94 -4.63
N LEU A 32 3.49 3.90 -3.83
CA LEU A 32 3.50 3.98 -2.38
C LEU A 32 4.87 3.49 -1.89
N SER A 33 5.48 4.25 -0.99
CA SER A 33 6.66 3.81 -0.25
C SER A 33 6.46 4.06 1.24
N LEU A 34 6.73 3.05 2.06
CA LEU A 34 6.68 3.07 3.51
C LEU A 34 8.04 2.63 4.04
N THR A 35 8.76 3.55 4.65
CA THR A 35 10.03 3.28 5.34
C THR A 35 9.82 3.46 6.83
N THR A 36 10.07 2.40 7.60
CA THR A 36 10.09 2.45 9.06
C THR A 36 11.49 2.16 9.54
N ASP A 37 12.09 3.13 10.22
CA ASP A 37 13.36 2.93 10.92
C ASP A 37 13.10 2.82 12.44
N ASN A 38 13.30 1.62 12.99
CA ASN A 38 13.17 1.33 14.41
C ASN A 38 14.47 0.70 14.95
N LYS A 39 15.10 1.38 15.93
CA LYS A 39 16.40 1.03 16.50
C LYS A 39 16.48 -0.37 17.12
N GLN A 40 15.34 -0.99 17.44
CA GLN A 40 15.28 -2.34 18.02
C GLN A 40 14.97 -3.47 17.02
N SER A 41 14.46 -3.16 15.82
CA SER A 41 13.95 -4.17 14.87
C SER A 41 14.59 -4.10 13.48
N GLY A 42 15.48 -3.13 13.24
CA GLY A 42 16.06 -2.87 11.93
C GLY A 42 15.17 -2.02 11.03
N THR A 43 15.67 -1.68 9.84
CA THR A 43 14.97 -0.88 8.84
C THR A 43 14.01 -1.76 8.04
N PHE A 44 12.73 -1.40 8.01
CA PHE A 44 11.71 -2.04 7.19
C PHE A 44 11.31 -1.10 6.05
N ASN A 45 11.39 -1.59 4.80
CA ASN A 45 10.99 -0.86 3.61
C ASN A 45 9.93 -1.66 2.85
N LEU A 46 8.78 -1.04 2.59
CA LEU A 46 7.73 -1.58 1.74
C LEU A 46 7.39 -0.55 0.66
N SER A 47 7.63 -0.90 -0.59
CA SER A 47 7.28 -0.07 -1.74
C SER A 47 6.49 -0.88 -2.76
N GLY A 48 5.53 -0.24 -3.42
CA GLY A 48 4.70 -0.86 -4.45
C GLY A 48 4.09 0.17 -5.39
N SER A 49 3.57 -0.28 -6.53
CA SER A 49 2.81 0.58 -7.43
C SER A 49 1.53 -0.08 -7.91
N ILE A 50 0.50 0.73 -8.13
CA ILE A 50 -0.78 0.31 -8.69
C ILE A 50 -1.00 1.10 -9.97
N ARG A 51 -1.32 0.39 -11.05
CA ARG A 51 -1.63 0.97 -12.35
C ARG A 51 -3.06 0.66 -12.74
N ARG A 52 -3.76 1.67 -13.26
CA ARG A 52 -5.13 1.52 -13.79
C ARG A 52 -5.30 2.36 -15.04
N GLN A 53 -6.16 1.85 -15.92
CA GLN A 53 -6.53 2.50 -17.16
C GLN A 53 -8.04 2.66 -17.23
N MET A 54 -8.51 3.76 -17.81
CA MET A 54 -9.90 3.94 -18.22
C MET A 54 -9.96 4.64 -19.57
N SER A 55 -11.01 4.37 -20.34
CA SER A 55 -11.27 5.09 -21.59
C SER A 55 -12.75 5.45 -21.67
N MET A 56 -13.06 6.67 -22.13
CA MET A 56 -14.43 7.17 -22.26
C MET A 56 -14.53 8.14 -23.43
N THR A 57 -15.70 8.18 -24.06
CA THR A 57 -16.06 9.20 -25.04
C THR A 57 -16.95 10.22 -24.34
N LEU A 58 -16.55 11.50 -24.34
CA LEU A 58 -17.27 12.56 -23.64
C LEU A 58 -17.49 13.75 -24.57
N ALA A 59 -18.69 14.33 -24.49
CA ALA A 59 -18.99 15.60 -25.16
C ALA A 59 -18.07 16.71 -24.64
N VAL A 60 -17.58 17.57 -25.53
CA VAL A 60 -16.64 18.66 -25.22
C VAL A 60 -17.37 19.97 -24.87
N ALA A 61 -18.70 19.93 -24.71
CA ALA A 61 -19.52 21.12 -24.45
C ALA A 61 -19.03 21.95 -23.24
N ASP A 62 -18.58 21.30 -22.16
CA ASP A 62 -18.04 21.95 -20.95
C ASP A 62 -16.51 22.15 -20.99
N GLY A 63 -15.86 21.80 -22.11
CA GLY A 63 -14.41 21.87 -22.33
C GLY A 63 -13.64 20.62 -21.86
N HIS A 64 -12.46 20.41 -22.46
CA HIS A 64 -11.62 19.24 -22.18
C HIS A 64 -11.16 19.14 -20.72
N LEU A 65 -10.85 20.28 -20.07
CA LEU A 65 -10.37 20.31 -18.68
C LEU A 65 -11.40 19.71 -17.71
N VAL A 66 -12.69 19.98 -17.91
CA VAL A 66 -13.76 19.44 -17.07
C VAL A 66 -13.85 17.93 -17.21
N ASN A 67 -13.78 17.42 -18.45
CA ASN A 67 -13.80 15.98 -18.73
C ASN A 67 -12.57 15.27 -18.14
N MET A 68 -11.38 15.85 -18.32
CA MET A 68 -10.15 15.30 -17.75
C MET A 68 -10.17 15.29 -16.22
N GLY A 69 -10.66 16.38 -15.59
CA GLY A 69 -10.81 16.47 -14.14
C GLY A 69 -11.71 15.38 -13.57
N LYS A 70 -12.89 15.17 -14.17
CA LYS A 70 -13.83 14.09 -13.78
C LYS A 70 -13.18 12.71 -13.88
N MET A 71 -12.45 12.44 -14.97
CA MET A 71 -11.76 11.15 -15.15
C MET A 71 -10.65 10.92 -14.12
N ILE A 72 -9.85 11.95 -13.82
CA ILE A 72 -8.79 11.87 -12.80
C ILE A 72 -9.41 11.63 -11.42
N GLU A 73 -10.45 12.38 -11.07
CA GLU A 73 -11.14 12.25 -9.78
C GLU A 73 -11.69 10.84 -9.57
N GLU A 74 -12.39 10.29 -10.58
CA GLU A 74 -12.89 8.92 -10.52
C GLU A 74 -11.75 7.90 -10.38
N MET A 75 -10.64 8.12 -11.10
CA MET A 75 -9.49 7.22 -11.03
C MET A 75 -8.79 7.29 -9.68
N GLU A 76 -8.61 8.48 -9.10
CA GLU A 76 -8.05 8.65 -7.77
C GLU A 76 -8.93 7.99 -6.71
N GLY A 77 -10.26 8.13 -6.79
CA GLY A 77 -11.18 7.43 -5.89
C GLY A 77 -11.01 5.91 -5.96
N LYS A 78 -10.93 5.38 -7.19
CA LYS A 78 -10.64 3.96 -7.46
C LYS A 78 -9.29 3.50 -6.90
N LEU A 79 -8.25 4.32 -7.01
CA LEU A 79 -6.91 4.02 -6.52
C LEU A 79 -6.83 4.08 -4.99
N ARG A 80 -7.45 5.07 -4.35
CA ARG A 80 -7.57 5.18 -2.89
C ARG A 80 -8.29 3.97 -2.28
N ASN A 81 -9.42 3.56 -2.85
CA ASN A 81 -10.14 2.35 -2.41
C ASN A 81 -9.29 1.06 -2.54
N SER A 82 -8.38 1.02 -3.52
CA SER A 82 -7.47 -0.12 -3.70
C SER A 82 -6.35 -0.09 -2.67
N LEU A 83 -5.89 1.11 -2.30
CA LEU A 83 -4.87 1.33 -1.29
C LEU A 83 -5.37 1.19 0.15
N ASP A 84 -6.63 1.50 0.44
CA ASP A 84 -7.25 1.20 1.73
C ASP A 84 -7.28 -0.32 1.97
N GLN A 85 -7.60 -1.09 0.93
CA GLN A 85 -7.52 -2.56 1.00
C GLN A 85 -6.10 -3.06 1.24
N VAL A 86 -5.10 -2.48 0.57
CA VAL A 86 -3.68 -2.84 0.77
C VAL A 86 -3.20 -2.43 2.15
N SER A 87 -3.53 -1.24 2.64
CA SER A 87 -3.12 -0.74 3.96
C SER A 87 -3.73 -1.58 5.07
N ALA A 88 -5.03 -1.92 4.96
CA ALA A 88 -5.67 -2.86 5.87
C ALA A 88 -5.00 -4.23 5.83
N SER A 89 -4.74 -4.77 4.63
CA SER A 89 -4.05 -6.06 4.47
C SER A 89 -2.66 -6.03 5.09
N SER A 90 -1.85 -5.02 4.81
CA SER A 90 -0.53 -4.83 5.42
C SER A 90 -0.60 -4.72 6.94
N HIS A 91 -1.61 -4.03 7.50
CA HIS A 91 -1.83 -4.01 8.96
C HIS A 91 -2.12 -5.41 9.50
N PHE A 92 -3.02 -6.18 8.87
CA PHE A 92 -3.31 -7.56 9.28
C PHE A 92 -2.09 -8.48 9.14
N PHE A 93 -1.30 -8.32 8.08
CA PHE A 93 -0.06 -9.05 7.87
C PHE A 93 1.01 -8.70 8.93
N LEU A 94 1.26 -7.42 9.16
CA LEU A 94 2.21 -6.95 10.19
C LEU A 94 1.76 -7.40 11.58
N SER A 95 0.47 -7.30 11.91
CA SER A 95 -0.08 -7.82 13.17
C SER A 95 0.14 -9.32 13.31
N SER A 96 -0.08 -10.11 12.25
CA SER A 96 0.16 -11.55 12.24
C SER A 96 1.64 -11.91 12.39
N VAL A 97 2.54 -11.19 11.71
CA VAL A 97 3.99 -11.39 11.79
C VAL A 97 4.53 -10.98 13.15
N ILE A 98 4.10 -9.84 13.69
CA ILE A 98 4.47 -9.37 15.03
C ILE A 98 3.93 -10.33 16.09
N PHE A 99 2.68 -10.79 15.97
CA PHE A 99 2.11 -11.77 16.87
C PHE A 99 2.85 -13.11 16.81
N PHE A 100 3.22 -13.56 15.60
CA PHE A 100 4.06 -14.75 15.41
C PHE A 100 5.44 -14.57 16.08
N TYR A 101 6.09 -13.44 15.87
CA TYR A 101 7.41 -13.13 16.44
C TYR A 101 7.36 -13.05 17.97
N LEU A 102 6.38 -12.34 18.53
CA LEU A 102 6.13 -12.25 19.97
C LEU A 102 5.77 -13.61 20.59
N LYS A 103 4.94 -14.41 19.91
CA LYS A 103 4.58 -15.75 20.37
C LYS A 103 5.80 -16.68 20.35
N ARG A 104 6.64 -16.62 19.33
CA ARG A 104 7.89 -17.39 19.24
C ARG A 104 8.89 -16.98 20.32
N ARG A 105 9.00 -15.67 20.62
CA ARG A 105 9.84 -15.15 21.71
C ARG A 105 9.33 -15.58 23.09
N ARG A 106 8.01 -15.61 23.30
CA ARG A 106 7.39 -16.08 24.55
C ARG A 106 7.62 -17.57 24.78
N ILE A 107 7.52 -18.38 23.72
CA ILE A 107 7.83 -19.83 23.77
C ILE A 107 9.32 -20.07 24.08
N ALA A 108 10.21 -19.31 23.44
CA ALA A 108 11.65 -19.42 23.70
C ALA A 108 12.02 -19.06 25.14
N LEU A 109 11.40 -18.02 25.72
CA LEU A 109 11.61 -17.64 27.13
C LEU A 109 11.08 -18.70 28.10
N SER A 110 9.92 -19.33 27.81
CA SER A 110 9.43 -20.45 28.64
C SER A 110 10.29 -21.71 28.54
N ALA A 111 10.92 -21.97 27.38
CA ALA A 111 11.82 -23.10 27.19
C ALA A 111 13.18 -22.89 27.88
N GLY A 112 13.70 -21.66 27.92
CA GLY A 112 14.92 -21.32 28.67
C GLY A 112 14.74 -21.45 30.19
N LEU A 113 13.58 -21.05 30.71
CA LEU A 113 13.23 -21.23 32.13
C LEU A 113 13.02 -22.70 32.54
N PHE A 114 12.74 -23.59 31.58
CA PHE A 114 12.57 -25.03 31.83
C PHE A 114 13.93 -25.75 32.00
N TRP A 115 15.01 -25.25 31.39
CA TRP A 115 16.35 -25.82 31.51
C TRP A 115 17.10 -25.42 32.79
N GLU A 116 16.68 -24.35 33.48
CA GLU A 116 17.38 -23.86 34.67
C GLU A 116 16.89 -24.51 35.98
N ASN A 117 15.85 -25.35 35.94
CA ASN A 117 15.26 -25.96 37.15
C ASN A 117 15.45 -27.48 37.26
N GLN A 118 16.32 -28.09 36.44
CA GLN A 118 16.65 -29.52 36.47
C GLN A 118 18.14 -29.81 36.79
N GLY A 119 18.92 -28.78 37.12
CA GLY A 119 20.38 -28.86 37.27
C GLY A 119 20.95 -28.76 38.68
N ASN A 120 20.14 -28.78 39.75
CA ASN A 120 20.63 -28.74 41.13
C ASN A 120 20.10 -29.93 41.94
N GLY A 121 20.76 -31.07 41.81
CA GLY A 121 20.39 -32.29 42.52
C GLY A 121 21.49 -33.33 42.60
N LEU A 122 22.77 -32.93 42.69
CA LEU A 122 23.86 -33.84 43.04
C LEU A 122 24.94 -33.07 43.80
N HIS A 123 24.82 -33.00 45.13
CA HIS A 123 25.98 -33.01 46.02
C HIS A 123 25.55 -33.28 47.47
N SER A 124 25.68 -34.54 47.89
CA SER A 124 26.08 -35.02 49.22
C SER A 124 26.04 -36.54 49.20
#